data_AF-A0A521KLK1-F1
#
_entry.id   AF-A0A521KLK1-F1
#
_cell.length_a   1.000
_cell.length_b   1.000
_cell.length_c   1.000
_cell.angle_alpha   90.00
_cell.angle_beta   90.00
_cell.angle_gamma   90.00
#
_symmetry.space_group_name_H-M   'P 1'
#
loop_
_entity.id
_entity.type
_entity.pdbx_description
1 polymer ?
#
loop_
_entity_poly.entity_id
_entity_poly.type
_entity_poly.pdbx_seq_one_letter_code
_entity_poly.pdbx_strand_id
1 'polypeptide(L)' 'MDGLKKAGVDLNRKILADLAVRDDAAFAQVVAQAKAALGQ' A
#
# COMPACT_ATOMS: atom_id res chain seq x y z
N MET A 1 -0.38 -8.13 7.10
CA MET A 1 -0.24 -6.65 7.16
C MET A 1 1.19 -6.23 7.47
N ASP A 2 2.16 -7.13 7.27
CA ASP A 2 3.55 -6.89 7.65
C ASP A 2 4.23 -5.87 6.74
N GLY A 3 3.77 -5.71 5.49
CA GLY A 3 4.44 -4.83 4.54
C GLY A 3 4.16 -3.36 4.65
N LEU A 4 2.89 -2.98 4.78
CA LEU A 4 2.55 -1.58 5.03
C LEU A 4 3.12 -1.08 6.36
N LYS A 5 3.14 -1.95 7.38
CA LYS A 5 3.68 -1.60 8.70
C LYS A 5 5.21 -1.51 8.71
N LYS A 6 5.91 -2.39 7.99
CA LYS A 6 7.39 -2.31 7.79
C LYS A 6 7.80 -1.14 6.89
N ALA A 7 6.94 -0.75 5.95
CA ALA A 7 7.14 0.43 5.10
C ALA A 7 7.01 1.77 5.84
N GLY A 8 6.63 1.78 7.12
CA GLY A 8 6.30 3.02 7.85
C GLY A 8 5.05 3.73 7.29
N VAL A 9 4.30 3.04 6.44
CA VAL A 9 3.10 3.57 5.80
C VAL A 9 1.93 3.33 6.75
N ASP A 10 1.70 4.31 7.64
CA ASP A 10 0.47 4.41 8.43
C ASP A 10 -0.70 4.88 7.54
N LEU A 11 -0.87 4.20 6.40
CA LEU A 11 -1.95 4.50 5.48
C LEU A 11 -3.23 3.92 6.06
N ASN A 12 -4.19 4.80 6.29
CA ASN A 12 -5.50 4.43 6.78
C ASN A 12 -6.12 3.40 5.82
N ARG A 13 -6.43 2.21 6.33
CA ARG A 13 -6.92 1.08 5.51
C ARG A 13 -8.18 1.42 4.72
N LYS A 14 -9.00 2.36 5.20
CA LYS A 14 -10.18 2.86 4.48
C LYS A 14 -9.78 3.61 3.22
N ILE A 15 -8.74 4.44 3.30
CA ILE A 15 -8.22 5.19 2.14
C ILE A 15 -7.52 4.23 1.18
N LEU A 16 -6.77 3.24 1.67
CA LEU A 16 -6.19 2.22 0.79
C LEU A 16 -7.27 1.44 0.01
N ALA A 17 -8.38 1.08 0.66
CA ALA A 17 -9.48 0.39 0.03
C ALA A 17 -10.23 1.28 -0.98
N ASP A 18 -10.49 2.53 -0.64
CA ASP A 18 -11.09 3.50 -1.56
C ASP A 18 -10.19 3.77 -2.77
N LEU A 19 -8.89 3.89 -2.55
CA LEU A 19 -7.88 4.06 -3.60
C LEU A 19 -7.82 2.82 -4.51
N ALA A 20 -7.88 1.61 -3.95
CA ALA A 20 -7.89 0.37 -4.72
C ALA A 20 -9.10 0.24 -5.65
N VAL A 21 -10.22 0.87 -5.30
CA VAL A 21 -11.47 0.82 -6.09
C VAL A 21 -11.55 1.95 -7.10
N ARG A 22 -10.99 3.12 -6.77
CA ARG A 22 -11.11 4.34 -7.58
C ARG A 22 -9.93 4.55 -8.52
N ASP A 23 -8.75 4.05 -8.18
CA ASP A 23 -7.52 4.33 -8.90
C ASP A 23 -6.49 3.17 -8.80
N ASP A 24 -6.64 2.22 -9.72
CA ASP A 24 -5.76 1.05 -9.85
C ASP A 24 -4.29 1.43 -10.05
N ALA A 25 -3.99 2.52 -10.78
CA ALA A 25 -2.62 2.95 -11.05
C ALA A 25 -1.92 3.43 -9.77
N ALA A 26 -2.62 4.25 -8.97
CA ALA A 26 -2.12 4.70 -7.67
C ALA A 26 -1.99 3.53 -6.68
N PHE A 27 -2.95 2.60 -6.66
CA PHE A 27 -2.88 1.41 -5.81
C PHE A 27 -1.69 0.52 -6.16
N ALA A 28 -1.41 0.31 -7.45
CA ALA A 28 -0.25 -0.47 -7.89
C ALA A 28 1.08 0.13 -7.41
N GLN A 29 1.22 1.45 -7.41
CA GLN A 29 2.40 2.15 -6.87
C GLN A 29 2.57 1.91 -5.37
N VAL A 30 1.48 2.01 -4.60
CA VAL A 30 1.50 1.76 -3.15
C VAL A 30 1.86 0.30 -2.84
N VAL A 31 1.32 -0.65 -3.62
CA VAL A 31 1.65 -2.08 -3.48
C VAL A 31 3.12 -2.33 -3.83
N ALA A 32 3.66 -1.70 -4.87
CA ALA A 32 5.07 -1.82 -5.23
C ALA A 32 5.99 -1.30 -4.12
N GLN A 33 5.69 -0.13 -3.54
CA GLN A 33 6.43 0.39 -2.39
C GLN A 33 6.31 -0.51 -1.16
N ALA A 34 5.11 -1.02 -0.86
CA ALA A 34 4.90 -1.93 0.26
C ALA A 34 5.63 -3.28 0.08
N LYS A 35 5.72 -3.79 -1.15
CA LYS A 35 6.52 -4.98 -1.49
C LYS A 35 8.02 -4.72 -1.38
N ALA A 36 8.51 -3.58 -1.85
CA ALA A 36 9.91 -3.20 -1.72
C ALA A 36 10.32 -3.08 -0.24
N ALA A 37 9.46 -2.49 0.59
CA ALA A 37 9.69 -2.39 2.03
C ALA A 37 9.55 -3.71 2.81
N LEU A 38 8.87 -4.71 2.24
CA LEU A 38 8.79 -6.04 2.84
C LEU A 38 10.10 -6.81 2.78
N GLY A 39 11.00 -6.44 1.86
CA GLY A 39 12.21 -7.20 1.59
C GLY A 39 11.85 -8.62 1.12
N GLN A 40 11.37 -8.73 -0.12
CA GLN A 40 11.59 -9.93 -0.92
C GLN A 40 12.76 -9.68 -1.86
#